data_AF-A0AAV2ZR64-F1
#
_entry.id   AF-A0AAV2ZR64-F1
#
_cell.length_a   1.000
_cell.length_b   1.000
_cell.length_c   1.000
_cell.angle_alpha   90.00
_cell.angle_beta   90.00
_cell.angle_gamma   90.00
#
_symmetry.space_group_name_H-M   'P 1'
#
loop_
_entity.id
_entity.type
_entity.pdbx_description
1 polymer ?
#
loop_
_entity_poly.entity_id
_entity_poly.type
_entity_poly.pdbx_seq_one_letter_code
_entity_poly.pdbx_strand_id
1 'polypeptide(L)' 'MAIHEDEVIGTLKRCKRGKACGPDGLSNDFYRDQAAVIVPLLTHLFNTSYEHGVVPGTFSKTDIFCK' A
#
# COMPACT_ATOMS: atom_id res chain seq x y z
N MET A 1 14.34 -2.54 -13.10
CA MET A 1 13.09 -1.78 -13.34
C MET A 1 12.83 -1.00 -12.06
N ALA A 2 12.60 0.31 -12.13
CA ALA A 2 12.39 1.15 -10.95
C ALA A 2 10.92 1.58 -10.90
N ILE A 3 10.31 1.50 -9.72
CA ILE A 3 8.94 1.95 -9.46
C ILE A 3 9.01 3.45 -9.14
N HIS A 4 8.18 4.24 -9.82
CA HIS A 4 8.14 5.70 -9.65
C HIS A 4 6.93 6.15 -8.81
N GLU A 5 7.06 7.31 -8.15
CA GLU A 5 5.99 7.86 -7.30
C GLU A 5 4.68 8.09 -8.07
N ASP A 6 4.74 8.51 -9.34
CA ASP A 6 3.54 8.70 -10.18
C ASP A 6 2.75 7.41 -10.37
N GLU A 7 3.43 6.27 -10.47
CA GLU A 7 2.80 4.95 -10.57
C GLU A 7 2.11 4.57 -9.26
N VAL A 8 2.75 4.87 -8.13
CA VAL A 8 2.20 4.63 -6.79
C VAL A 8 0.98 5.53 -6.57
N ILE A 9 1.06 6.82 -6.89
CA ILE A 9 -0.06 7.77 -6.83
C ILE A 9 -1.22 7.28 -7.70
N GLY A 10 -0.94 6.89 -8.94
CA GLY A 10 -1.95 6.37 -9.86
C GLY A 10 -2.62 5.11 -9.30
N THR A 11 -1.85 4.24 -8.65
CA THR A 11 -2.36 3.00 -8.04
C THR A 11 -3.22 3.27 -6.81
N LEU A 12 -2.77 4.13 -5.89
CA LEU A 12 -3.54 4.53 -4.71
C LEU A 12 -4.89 5.15 -5.10
N LYS A 13 -4.94 5.97 -6.17
CA LYS A 13 -6.18 6.54 -6.69
C LYS A 13 -7.17 5.47 -7.18
N ARG A 14 -6.69 4.33 -7.68
CA ARG A 14 -7.50 3.20 -8.13
C ARG A 14 -7.94 2.28 -6.98
N CYS A 15 -7.31 2.36 -5.81
CA CYS A 15 -7.72 1.61 -4.63
C CYS A 15 -9.12 2.04 -4.16
N LYS A 16 -10.04 1.07 -4.10
CA LYS A 16 -11.43 1.31 -3.69
C LYS A 16 -11.48 1.61 -2.19
N ARG A 17 -12.20 2.68 -1.82
CA ARG A 17 -12.53 3.02 -0.42
C ARG A 17 -13.45 1.97 0.20
N GLY A 18 -13.48 1.90 1.53
CA GLY A 18 -14.33 0.99 2.30
C GLY A 18 -13.95 -0.48 2.19
N LYS A 19 -12.71 -0.78 1.77
CA LYS A 19 -12.15 -2.14 1.80
C LYS A 19 -11.58 -2.44 3.18
N ALA A 20 -11.67 -3.70 3.58
CA ALA A 20 -11.05 -4.21 4.80
C ALA A 20 -9.54 -3.90 4.78
N CYS A 21 -9.00 -3.51 5.92
CA CYS A 21 -7.58 -3.22 6.09
C CYS A 21 -6.79 -4.51 6.35
N GLY A 22 -5.47 -4.41 6.22
CA GLY A 22 -4.57 -5.45 6.69
C GLY A 22 -4.46 -5.47 8.22
N PRO A 23 -3.59 -6.33 8.76
CA PRO A 23 -3.31 -6.40 10.20
C PRO A 23 -2.62 -5.15 10.77
N ASP A 24 -2.25 -4.19 9.92
CA ASP A 24 -1.75 -2.87 10.31
C ASP A 24 -2.88 -1.88 10.65
N GLY A 25 -4.13 -2.24 10.36
CA GLY A 25 -5.29 -1.37 10.55
C GLY A 25 -5.39 -0.22 9.53
N LEU A 26 -4.47 -0.14 8.56
CA LEU A 26 -4.43 0.95 7.58
C LEU A 26 -5.31 0.62 6.38
N SER A 27 -6.39 1.36 6.20
CA SER A 27 -7.34 1.16 5.11
C SER A 27 -6.92 1.90 3.84
N ASN A 28 -7.53 1.54 2.70
CA ASN A 28 -7.37 2.29 1.45
C ASN A 28 -7.76 3.77 1.59
N ASP A 29 -8.69 4.10 2.50
CA ASP A 29 -9.06 5.47 2.82
C ASP A 29 -7.87 6.23 3.42
N PHE A 30 -7.21 5.64 4.43
CA PHE A 30 -6.00 6.20 5.03
C PHE A 30 -4.90 6.42 4.00
N TYR A 31 -4.60 5.40 3.18
CA TYR A 31 -3.56 5.50 2.15
C TYR A 31 -3.85 6.59 1.11
N ARG A 32 -5.13 6.81 0.76
CA ARG A 32 -5.54 7.86 -0.18
C ARG A 32 -5.49 9.25 0.47
N ASP A 33 -5.94 9.37 1.71
CA ASP A 33 -6.02 10.65 2.42
C ASP A 33 -4.64 11.15 2.85
N GLN A 34 -3.69 10.25 3.11
CA GLN A 34 -2.31 10.54 3.50
C GLN A 34 -1.30 10.33 2.36
N ALA A 35 -1.77 10.31 1.10
CA ALA A 35 -0.92 9.96 -0.05
C ALA A 35 0.34 10.83 -0.16
N ALA A 36 0.25 12.13 0.17
CA ALA A 36 1.39 13.05 0.11
C ALA A 36 2.57 12.61 1.01
N VAL A 37 2.28 11.96 2.13
CA VAL A 37 3.30 11.48 3.08
C VAL A 37 3.70 10.04 2.76
N ILE A 38 2.74 9.22 2.33
CA ILE A 38 2.95 7.78 2.21
C ILE A 38 3.59 7.38 0.86
N VAL A 39 3.34 8.13 -0.22
CA VAL A 39 3.84 7.78 -1.56
C VAL A 39 5.37 7.59 -1.60
N PRO A 40 6.19 8.49 -1.03
CA PRO A 40 7.64 8.27 -1.01
C PRO A 40 8.04 7.01 -0.24
N LEU A 41 7.37 6.74 0.89
CA LEU A 41 7.63 5.57 1.73
C LEU A 41 7.28 4.26 1.01
N LEU A 42 6.12 4.19 0.37
CA LEU A 42 5.70 3.03 -0.42
C LEU A 42 6.61 2.83 -1.64
N THR A 43 7.00 3.91 -2.31
CA THR A 43 7.91 3.83 -3.47
C THR A 43 9.25 3.25 -3.05
N HIS A 44 9.83 3.70 -1.94
CA HIS A 44 11.04 3.11 -1.38
C HIS A 44 10.84 1.63 -1.03
N LEU A 45 9.78 1.31 -0.26
CA LEU A 45 9.47 -0.05 0.16
C LEU A 45 9.33 -1.02 -1.02
N PHE A 46 8.60 -0.64 -2.07
CA PHE A 46 8.39 -1.49 -3.23
C PHE A 46 9.65 -1.67 -4.06
N ASN A 47 10.47 -0.63 -4.24
CA ASN A 47 11.75 -0.76 -4.91
C ASN A 47 12.70 -1.70 -4.14
N THR A 48 12.80 -1.54 -2.81
CA THR A 48 13.57 -2.44 -1.95
C THR A 48 13.06 -3.88 -2.04
N SER A 49 11.74 -4.08 -2.00
CA SER A 49 11.13 -5.40 -2.15
C SER A 49 11.46 -6.03 -3.51
N TYR A 50 11.44 -5.23 -4.58
CA TYR A 50 11.76 -5.67 -5.93
C TYR A 50 13.24 -6.03 -6.07
N GLU A 51 14.14 -5.20 -5.54
CA GLU A 51 15.59 -5.42 -5.56
C GLU A 51 15.98 -6.73 -4.86
N HIS A 52 15.39 -6.99 -3.69
CA HIS A 52 15.65 -8.21 -2.92
C HIS A 52 14.82 -9.42 -3.37
N GLY A 53 13.81 -9.23 -4.22
CA GLY A 53 12.89 -10.29 -4.61
C GLY A 53 12.03 -10.82 -3.45
N VAL A 54 11.79 -10.00 -2.42
CA VAL A 54 11.06 -10.38 -1.20
C VAL A 54 9.97 -9.37 -0.91
N VAL A 55 8.74 -9.86 -0.69
CA VAL A 55 7.63 -9.06 -0.17
C VAL A 55 7.26 -9.53 1.23
N PRO A 56 6.77 -8.64 2.13
CA PRO A 56 6.31 -9.07 3.45
C PRO A 56 5.16 -10.08 3.33
N GLY A 57 5.27 -11.21 4.03
CA GLY A 57 4.25 -12.27 4.02
C GLY A 57 2.89 -11.84 4.57
N THR A 58 2.79 -10.66 5.18
CA THR A 58 1.54 -10.05 5.64
C THR A 58 0.76 -9.33 4.54
N PHE A 59 1.35 -9.06 3.37
CA PHE A 59 0.67 -8.35 2.28
C PHE A 59 -0.55 -9.11 1.71
N SER A 60 -0.59 -10.43 1.90
CA SER A 60 -1.73 -11.27 1.52
C SER A 60 -2.78 -11.45 2.62
N LYS A 61 -2.57 -10.85 3.80
CA LYS A 61 -3.48 -10.95 4.94
C LYS A 61 -4.44 -9.77 4.99
N THR A 62 -5.66 -10.02 5.44
CA THR A 62 -6.71 -9.01 5.59
C THR A 62 -7.50 -9.32 6.85
N ASP A 63 -7.75 -8.29 7.65
CA ASP A 63 -8.53 -8.41 8.87
C ASP A 63 -9.97 -7.97 8.58
N ILE A 64 -10.89 -8.91 8.72
CA ILE A 64 -12.32 -8.70 8.53
C ILE A 64 -12.97 -8.66 9.90
N PHE A 65 -13.32 -7.46 10.35
CA PHE A 65 -14.07 -7.27 11.59
C PHE A 65 -15.56 -7.53 11.32
N CYS A 66 -16.05 -8.71 11.71
CA CYS A 66 -17.49 -8.97 11.76
C CYS A 66 -18.09 -8.18 12.94
N LYS A 67 -19.16 -7.42 12.65
CA LYS A 67 -20.01 -6.80 13.67
C LYS A 67 -21.09 -7.77 14.13
#